data_AF-A0A245ZZK5-F1
#
_entry.id   AF-A0A245ZZK5-F1
#
_cell.length_a   1.000
_cell.length_b   1.000
_cell.length_c   1.000
_cell.angle_alpha   90.00
_cell.angle_beta   90.00
_cell.angle_gamma   90.00
#
_symmetry.space_group_name_H-M   'P 1'
#
loop_
_entity.id
_entity.type
_entity.pdbx_description
1 polymer ?
#
loop_
_entity_poly.entity_id
_entity_poly.type
_entity_poly.pdbx_seq_one_letter_code
_entity_poly.pdbx_strand_id
1 'polypeptide(L)'
;MDAHLLTKIIHMTAVAAALMVFVLRASTLFIGVQGEQPNPAGRKALVALQHLSFTVVFITGAILLVMKNFQVQPWFYAKIILFLVLLSSLMKAFKKDDAILLAQRRAGLVISAIAFVAIIILVIVKPVFA
;
A
#
# COMPACT_ATOMS: atom_id res chain seq x y z
N MET A 1 -19.55 20.78 -3.53
CA MET A 1 -19.26 19.55 -2.77
C MET A 1 -18.42 19.93 -1.57
N ASP A 2 -18.73 19.40 -0.38
CA ASP A 2 -17.95 19.64 0.83
C ASP A 2 -16.49 19.17 0.64
N ALA A 3 -15.54 19.94 1.17
CA ALA A 3 -14.11 19.66 1.01
C ALA A 3 -13.72 18.33 1.65
N HIS A 4 -14.30 18.01 2.80
CA HIS A 4 -14.01 16.75 3.50
C HIS A 4 -14.54 15.55 2.70
N LEU A 5 -15.74 15.65 2.11
CA LEU A 5 -16.27 14.65 1.21
C LEU A 5 -15.40 14.46 -0.04
N LEU A 6 -14.96 15.55 -0.69
CA LEU A 6 -14.07 15.48 -1.85
C LEU A 6 -12.76 14.77 -1.50
N THR A 7 -12.11 15.14 -0.38
CA THR A 7 -10.87 14.50 0.06
C THR A 7 -11.07 13.01 0.33
N LYS A 8 -12.20 12.60 0.92
CA LYS A 8 -12.54 11.18 1.11
C LYS A 8 -12.67 10.44 -0.21
N ILE A 9 -13.35 11.01 -1.20
CA ILE A 9 -13.49 10.39 -2.52
C ILE A 9 -12.11 10.17 -3.16
N ILE A 10 -11.27 11.21 -3.17
CA ILE A 10 -9.90 11.11 -3.71
C ILE A 10 -9.10 10.03 -2.95
N HIS A 11 -9.16 10.02 -1.62
CA HIS A 11 -8.46 9.03 -0.79
C HIS A 11 -8.91 7.61 -1.13
N MET A 12 -10.21 7.34 -1.17
CA MET A 12 -10.75 6.01 -1.45
C MET A 12 -10.41 5.54 -2.87
N THR A 13 -10.46 6.45 -3.86
CA THR A 13 -10.01 6.16 -5.23
C THR A 13 -8.53 5.82 -5.28
N ALA A 14 -7.69 6.55 -4.54
CA ALA A 14 -6.25 6.27 -4.44
C ALA A 14 -5.96 4.93 -3.74
N VAL A 15 -6.73 4.57 -2.71
CA VAL A 15 -6.64 3.24 -2.08
C VAL A 15 -7.01 2.14 -3.06
N ALA A 16 -8.08 2.32 -3.85
CA ALA A 16 -8.48 1.36 -4.88
C ALA A 16 -7.39 1.20 -5.97
N ALA A 17 -6.80 2.30 -6.42
CA ALA A 17 -5.67 2.29 -7.34
C ALA A 17 -4.44 1.59 -6.73
N ALA A 18 -4.14 1.84 -5.46
CA ALA A 18 -3.07 1.18 -4.72
C ALA A 18 -3.27 -0.34 -4.61
N LEU A 19 -4.52 -0.79 -4.38
CA LEU A 19 -4.86 -2.22 -4.36
C LEU A 19 -4.71 -2.86 -5.75
N MET A 20 -5.23 -2.20 -6.79
CA MET A 20 -5.11 -2.67 -8.16
C MET A 20 -3.64 -2.83 -8.58
N VAL A 21 -2.83 -1.78 -8.40
CA VAL A 21 -1.40 -1.82 -8.76
C VAL A 21 -0.61 -2.78 -7.87
N PHE A 22 -1.01 -2.98 -6.62
CA PHE A 22 -0.43 -4.01 -5.75
C PHE A 22 -0.62 -5.41 -6.37
N VAL A 23 -1.84 -5.76 -6.82
CA VAL A 23 -2.12 -7.05 -7.46
C VAL A 23 -1.38 -7.18 -8.80
N LEU A 24 -1.39 -6.13 -9.64
CA LEU A 24 -0.69 -6.14 -10.91
C LEU A 24 0.82 -6.27 -10.75
N ARG A 25 1.41 -5.69 -9.70
CA ARG A 25 2.84 -5.87 -9.42
C ARG A 25 3.14 -7.19 -8.76
N ALA A 26 2.26 -7.69 -7.90
CA ALA A 26 2.37 -9.03 -7.34
C ALA A 26 2.53 -10.08 -8.45
N SER A 27 1.70 -10.01 -9.51
CA SER A 27 1.76 -10.95 -10.62
C SER A 27 3.12 -10.96 -11.34
N THR A 28 3.83 -9.83 -11.41
CA THR A 28 5.18 -9.77 -12.02
C THR A 28 6.23 -10.60 -11.28
N LEU A 29 5.99 -11.00 -10.03
CA LEU A 29 6.86 -11.91 -9.26
C LEU A 29 6.50 -13.39 -9.48
N PHE A 30 5.45 -13.70 -10.24
CA PHE A 30 4.99 -15.06 -10.54
C PHE A 30 4.95 -15.36 -12.05
N ILE A 31 4.72 -14.34 -12.88
CA ILE A 31 4.52 -14.48 -14.33
C ILE A 31 5.62 -13.72 -15.07
N GLY A 32 6.40 -14.41 -15.90
CA GLY A 32 7.45 -13.81 -16.74
C GLY A 32 8.67 -13.31 -15.96
N VAL A 33 8.99 -13.96 -14.85
CA VAL A 33 10.21 -13.71 -14.04
C VAL A 33 11.46 -13.99 -14.87
N GLN A 34 12.49 -13.16 -14.71
CA GLN A 34 13.78 -13.31 -15.40
C GLN A 34 14.91 -13.11 -14.38
N GLY A 35 15.76 -14.12 -14.18
CA GLY A 35 16.96 -14.01 -13.31
C GLY A 35 16.66 -13.47 -11.91
N GLU A 36 15.78 -14.14 -11.16
CA GLU A 36 15.28 -13.74 -9.83
C GLU A 36 14.58 -12.36 -9.77
N GLN A 37 14.49 -11.62 -10.87
CA GLN A 37 13.86 -10.30 -10.93
C GLN A 37 12.39 -10.39 -11.40
N PRO A 38 11.53 -9.47 -10.93
CA PRO A 38 10.17 -9.36 -11.44
C PRO A 38 10.16 -9.08 -12.94
N ASN A 39 9.09 -9.52 -13.62
CA ASN A 39 8.86 -9.26 -15.03
C ASN A 39 9.05 -7.77 -15.37
N PRO A 40 9.91 -7.43 -16.35
CA PRO A 40 10.18 -6.03 -16.72
C PRO A 40 9.02 -5.36 -17.48
N ALA A 41 8.08 -6.14 -18.02
CA ALA A 41 6.96 -5.61 -18.80
C ALA A 41 6.11 -4.63 -17.98
N GLY A 42 5.87 -3.43 -18.53
CA GLY A 42 5.08 -2.39 -17.86
C GLY A 42 5.68 -1.84 -16.56
N ARG A 43 6.90 -2.24 -16.18
CA ARG A 43 7.51 -1.92 -14.88
C ARG A 43 7.50 -0.43 -14.56
N LYS A 44 7.87 0.43 -15.51
CA LYS A 44 7.92 1.89 -15.28
C LYS A 44 6.52 2.44 -14.93
N ALA A 45 5.51 2.07 -15.70
CA ALA A 45 4.13 2.51 -15.49
C ALA A 45 3.57 2.00 -14.15
N LEU A 46 3.76 0.71 -13.85
CA LEU A 46 3.30 0.12 -12.59
C LEU A 46 3.99 0.72 -11.36
N VAL A 47 5.31 0.98 -11.44
CA VAL A 47 6.05 1.65 -10.36
C VAL A 47 5.56 3.09 -10.18
N ALA A 48 5.38 3.84 -11.27
CA ALA A 48 4.87 5.21 -11.19
C ALA A 48 3.46 5.26 -10.57
N LEU A 49 2.54 4.39 -11.03
CA LEU A 49 1.18 4.29 -10.50
C LEU A 49 1.18 3.88 -9.02
N GLN A 50 2.06 2.97 -8.60
CA GLN A 50 2.22 2.59 -7.20
C GLN A 50 2.66 3.77 -6.34
N HIS A 51 3.71 4.50 -6.76
CA HIS A 51 4.19 5.67 -6.01
C HIS A 51 3.13 6.76 -5.95
N LEU A 52 2.47 7.07 -7.08
CA LEU A 52 1.39 8.04 -7.14
C LEU A 52 0.25 7.66 -6.18
N SER A 53 -0.23 6.42 -6.24
CA SER A 53 -1.34 5.95 -5.41
C SER A 53 -1.02 6.07 -3.92
N PHE A 54 0.14 5.57 -3.48
CA PHE A 54 0.53 5.67 -2.08
C PHE A 54 0.81 7.12 -1.62
N THR A 55 1.32 7.97 -2.52
CA THR A 55 1.54 9.40 -2.23
C THR A 55 0.22 10.11 -2.01
N VAL A 56 -0.76 9.89 -2.89
CA VAL A 56 -2.10 10.46 -2.74
C VAL A 56 -2.77 9.94 -1.47
N VAL A 57 -2.68 8.64 -1.17
CA VAL A 57 -3.19 8.05 0.08
C VAL A 57 -2.58 8.72 1.31
N PHE A 58 -1.24 8.92 1.31
CA PHE A 58 -0.54 9.56 2.43
C PHE A 58 -0.98 11.02 2.61
N ILE A 59 -0.94 11.83 1.55
CA ILE A 59 -1.28 13.26 1.59
C ILE A 59 -2.74 13.45 2.01
N THR A 60 -3.68 12.76 1.35
CA THR A 60 -5.11 12.88 1.68
C THR A 60 -5.42 12.33 3.06
N GLY A 61 -4.72 11.28 3.52
CA GLY A 61 -4.81 10.77 4.88
C GLY A 61 -4.38 11.80 5.93
N ALA A 62 -3.28 12.52 5.67
CA ALA A 62 -2.82 13.62 6.53
C ALA A 62 -3.81 14.80 6.55
N ILE A 63 -4.35 15.18 5.38
CA ILE A 63 -5.39 16.23 5.30
C ILE A 63 -6.63 15.83 6.12
N LEU A 64 -7.13 14.60 5.95
CA LEU A 64 -8.28 14.11 6.72
C LEU A 64 -8.02 14.08 8.22
N LEU A 65 -6.77 13.83 8.64
CA LEU A 65 -6.37 13.88 10.04
C LEU A 65 -6.42 15.31 10.59
N VAL A 66 -5.90 16.29 9.84
CA VAL A 66 -5.98 17.72 10.18
C VAL A 66 -7.43 18.16 10.29
N MET A 67 -8.28 17.79 9.32
CA MET A 67 -9.72 18.11 9.34
C MET A 67 -10.46 17.48 10.53
N LYS A 68 -9.92 16.39 11.09
CA LYS A 68 -10.44 15.74 12.31
C LYS A 68 -9.79 16.26 13.60
N ASN A 69 -9.05 17.38 13.55
CA ASN A 69 -8.33 17.95 14.69
C ASN A 69 -7.43 16.93 15.40
N PHE A 70 -6.84 16.01 14.65
CA PHE A 70 -5.98 14.94 15.17
C PHE A 70 -6.65 14.01 16.20
N GLN A 71 -7.98 14.03 16.30
CA GLN A 71 -8.71 13.14 17.21
C GLN A 71 -8.80 11.73 16.61
N VAL A 72 -7.88 10.86 17.03
CA VAL A 72 -7.76 9.49 16.51
C VAL A 72 -8.01 8.44 17.58
N GLN A 73 -8.48 7.28 17.15
CA GLN A 73 -8.68 6.10 18.00
C GLN A 73 -7.48 5.14 17.84
N PRO A 74 -7.26 4.21 18.78
CA PRO A 74 -6.14 3.25 18.75
C PRO A 74 -5.93 2.53 17.41
N TRP A 75 -7.00 2.10 16.74
CA TRP A 75 -6.93 1.41 15.45
C TRP A 75 -6.29 2.26 14.34
N PHE A 76 -6.34 3.60 14.44
CA PHE A 76 -5.68 4.47 13.48
C PHE A 76 -4.15 4.36 13.59
N TYR A 77 -3.60 4.29 14.81
CA TYR A 77 -2.16 4.13 15.00
C TYR A 77 -1.67 2.78 14.45
N ALA A 78 -2.42 1.70 14.72
CA ALA A 78 -2.14 0.39 14.14
C ALA A 78 -2.13 0.44 12.61
N LYS A 79 -3.09 1.16 12.00
CA LYS A 79 -3.12 1.39 10.55
C LYS A 79 -1.86 2.09 10.04
N ILE A 80 -1.35 3.11 10.74
CA ILE A 80 -0.11 3.80 10.35
C ILE A 80 1.09 2.86 10.42
N ILE A 81 1.22 2.07 11.50
CA ILE A 81 2.31 1.10 11.63
C ILE A 81 2.26 0.06 10.50
N LEU A 82 1.07 -0.51 10.23
CA LEU A 82 0.89 -1.45 9.13
C LEU A 82 1.16 -0.81 7.77
N PHE A 83 0.85 0.48 7.58
CA PHE A 83 1.17 1.19 6.35
C PHE A 83 2.68 1.32 6.15
N LEU A 84 3.45 1.59 7.22
CA LEU A 84 4.91 1.58 7.17
C LEU A 84 5.47 0.18 6.87
N VAL A 85 4.89 -0.86 7.48
CA VAL A 85 5.24 -2.26 7.18
C VAL A 85 5.01 -2.56 5.70
N LEU A 86 3.83 -2.21 5.16
CA LEU A 86 3.47 -2.37 3.76
C LEU A 86 4.49 -1.70 2.82
N LEU A 87 4.84 -0.44 3.07
CA LEU A 87 5.82 0.28 2.26
C LEU A 87 7.20 -0.37 2.34
N SER A 88 7.67 -0.71 3.54
CA SER A 88 8.98 -1.34 3.75
C SER A 88 9.09 -2.71 3.06
N SER A 89 8.07 -3.56 3.20
CA SER A 89 8.06 -4.88 2.60
C SER A 89 7.95 -4.82 1.08
N LEU A 90 7.19 -3.87 0.52
CA LEU A 90 7.13 -3.63 -0.93
C LEU A 90 8.46 -3.13 -1.49
N MET A 91 9.14 -2.23 -0.78
CA MET A 91 10.48 -1.76 -1.16
C MET A 91 11.45 -2.93 -1.25
N LYS A 92 11.43 -3.85 -0.28
CA LYS A 92 12.28 -5.05 -0.27
C LYS A 92 11.91 -6.05 -1.37
N ALA A 93 10.62 -6.33 -1.56
CA ALA A 93 10.14 -7.27 -2.58
C ALA A 93 10.56 -6.87 -4.00
N PHE A 94 10.59 -5.57 -4.28
CA PHE A 94 10.86 -5.02 -5.62
C PHE A 94 12.21 -4.30 -5.77
N LYS A 95 13.10 -4.41 -4.78
CA LYS A 95 14.45 -3.84 -4.83
C LYS A 95 15.21 -4.42 -6.04
N LYS A 96 15.88 -3.58 -6.81
CA LYS A 96 16.81 -4.01 -7.87
C LYS A 96 18.10 -4.47 -7.20
N ASP A 97 18.25 -5.78 -7.06
CA ASP A 97 19.35 -6.39 -6.33
C ASP A 97 19.42 -7.88 -6.71
N ASP A 98 20.47 -8.27 -7.41
CA ASP A 98 20.59 -9.62 -7.98
C ASP A 98 21.00 -10.66 -6.93
N ALA A 99 21.42 -10.22 -5.74
CA ALA A 99 21.67 -11.13 -4.61
C ALA A 99 20.40 -11.58 -3.89
N ILE A 100 19.25 -10.95 -4.17
CA ILE A 100 17.97 -11.29 -3.52
C ILE A 100 17.24 -12.35 -4.33
N LEU A 101 17.11 -13.54 -3.74
CA LEU A 101 16.35 -14.67 -4.26
C LEU A 101 14.87 -14.32 -4.47
N LEU A 102 14.26 -14.89 -5.49
CA LEU A 102 12.84 -14.77 -5.83
C LEU A 102 11.94 -15.24 -4.68
N ALA A 103 12.33 -16.29 -3.97
CA ALA A 103 11.62 -16.77 -2.79
C ALA A 103 11.57 -15.68 -1.69
N GLN A 104 12.68 -14.98 -1.45
CA GLN A 104 12.73 -13.88 -0.48
C GLN A 104 11.88 -12.68 -0.93
N ARG A 105 11.84 -12.39 -2.25
CA ARG A 105 10.97 -11.34 -2.81
C ARG A 105 9.49 -11.66 -2.59
N ARG A 106 9.11 -12.90 -2.85
CA ARG A 106 7.75 -13.41 -2.62
C ARG A 106 7.37 -13.41 -1.14
N ALA A 107 8.31 -13.72 -0.23
CA ALA A 107 8.08 -13.56 1.20
C ALA A 107 7.80 -12.10 1.58
N GLY A 108 8.58 -11.15 1.04
CA GLY A 108 8.30 -9.71 1.20
C GLY A 108 6.93 -9.30 0.66
N LEU A 109 6.50 -9.88 -0.47
CA LEU A 109 5.17 -9.66 -1.01
C LEU A 109 4.06 -10.21 -0.10
N VAL A 110 4.24 -11.40 0.49
CA VAL A 110 3.28 -11.99 1.44
C VAL A 110 3.10 -11.10 2.67
N ILE A 111 4.20 -10.61 3.24
CA ILE A 111 4.16 -9.65 4.36
C ILE A 111 3.37 -8.39 3.95
N SER A 112 3.64 -7.88 2.75
CA SER A 112 2.91 -6.74 2.18
C SER A 112 1.41 -7.03 2.07
N ALA A 113 1.03 -8.21 1.58
CA ALA A 113 -0.37 -8.62 1.44
C ALA A 113 -1.09 -8.67 2.79
N ILE A 114 -0.47 -9.30 3.79
CA ILE A 114 -1.02 -9.39 5.15
C ILE A 114 -1.21 -7.99 5.74
N ALA A 115 -0.21 -7.12 5.61
CA ALA A 115 -0.30 -5.75 6.11
C ALA A 115 -1.43 -4.96 5.41
N PHE A 116 -1.57 -5.09 4.09
CA PHE A 116 -2.62 -4.41 3.34
C PHE A 116 -4.01 -4.92 3.74
N VAL A 117 -4.21 -6.24 3.82
CA VAL A 117 -5.48 -6.83 4.26
C VAL A 117 -5.82 -6.39 5.68
N ALA A 118 -4.86 -6.39 6.60
CA ALA A 118 -5.06 -5.92 7.97
C ALA A 118 -5.47 -4.43 8.02
N ILE A 119 -4.86 -3.57 7.19
CA ILE A 119 -5.27 -2.15 7.06
C ILE A 119 -6.74 -2.04 6.63
N ILE A 120 -7.16 -2.81 5.62
CA ILE A 120 -8.55 -2.79 5.14
C ILE A 120 -9.50 -3.24 6.25
N ILE A 121 -9.17 -4.33 6.94
CA ILE A 121 -9.97 -4.85 8.07
C ILE A 121 -10.10 -3.79 9.17
N LEU A 122 -9.01 -3.12 9.55
CA LEU A 122 -9.04 -2.07 10.57
C LEU A 122 -9.95 -0.89 10.16
N VAL A 123 -9.95 -0.52 8.88
CA VAL A 123 -10.79 0.57 8.36
C VAL A 123 -12.27 0.17 8.31
N ILE A 124 -12.58 -1.11 8.11
CA ILE A 124 -13.96 -1.63 8.11
C ILE A 124 -14.48 -1.78 9.53
N VAL A 125 -13.74 -2.48 10.39
CA VAL A 125 -14.16 -2.86 11.74
C VAL A 125 -14.07 -1.69 12.72
N LYS A 126 -13.02 -0.87 12.62
CA LYS A 126 -12.73 0.27 13.52
C LYS A 126 -12.92 -0.11 15.01
N PRO A 127 -12.17 -1.10 15.51
CA PRO A 127 -12.37 -1.60 16.87
C PRO A 127 -12.18 -0.49 17.91
N VAL A 128 -13.10 -0.42 18.86
CA VAL A 128 -13.03 0.46 20.03
C VAL A 128 -12.73 -0.42 21.23
N PHE A 129 -11.62 -0.15 21.89
CA PHE A 129 -11.27 -0.80 23.15
C PHE A 129 -11.91 0.00 24.28
N ALA A 130 -12.69 -0.68 25.12
CA ALA A 130 -13.35 -0.11 26.30
C ALA A 130 -12.37 -0.01 27.47
#